data_AF-A0A8T7LBE8-F1
#
_entry.id   AF-A0A8T7LBE8-F1
#
_cell.length_a   1.000
_cell.length_b   1.000
_cell.length_c   1.000
_cell.angle_alpha   90.00
_cell.angle_beta   90.00
_cell.angle_gamma   90.00
#
_symmetry.space_group_name_H-M   'P 1'
#
loop_
_entity.id
_entity.type
_entity.pdbx_description
1 polymer ?
#
loop_
_entity_poly.entity_id
_entity_poly.type
_entity_poly.pdbx_seq_one_letter_code
_entity_poly.pdbx_strand_id
1 'polypeptide(L)'
;MIQADKAALLACDLFEAHVDPNEAQKALAYLRIHRDSAAYFMYLRTIVNDGRAVIRSNQTIGYYRELLSASERHLRHMAPHQMAETLGWAIRLLRYYRAVPDAERSRVVSPVGREPFPPRARTTPPVARQQPVRSTQTIIAEPAPAGPTVPAIGATFTGKVAAVDEQAVQVNVPGFDEEKVVGIMKADVVPGGTAKYRAGNAARVEVIGVRTLKNGRTVIELKPAPKK
;
A
#
# COMPACT_ATOMS: atom_id res chain seq x y z
N MET A 1 -20.37 -19.93 -4.82
CA MET A 1 -20.51 -18.58 -5.42
C MET A 1 -21.04 -17.53 -4.43
N ILE A 2 -21.87 -17.90 -3.43
CA ILE A 2 -22.53 -17.00 -2.45
C ILE A 2 -21.56 -16.14 -1.59
N GLN A 3 -20.33 -16.58 -1.33
CA GLN A 3 -19.40 -15.86 -0.46
C GLN A 3 -18.81 -14.57 -1.08
N ALA A 4 -18.65 -14.53 -2.41
CA ALA A 4 -18.06 -13.37 -3.09
C ALA A 4 -19.01 -12.16 -3.03
N ASP A 5 -20.30 -12.40 -3.23
CA ASP A 5 -21.33 -11.36 -3.18
C ASP A 5 -21.43 -10.74 -1.78
N LYS A 6 -21.38 -11.59 -0.73
CA LYS A 6 -21.39 -11.12 0.65
C LYS A 6 -20.13 -10.32 1.02
N ALA A 7 -18.97 -10.71 0.52
CA ALA A 7 -17.74 -9.94 0.74
C ALA A 7 -17.79 -8.56 0.07
N ALA A 8 -18.35 -8.47 -1.13
CA ALA A 8 -18.52 -7.21 -1.84
C ALA A 8 -19.51 -6.27 -1.11
N LEU A 9 -20.67 -6.80 -0.68
CA LEU A 9 -21.66 -6.04 0.09
C LEU A 9 -21.08 -5.55 1.43
N LEU A 10 -20.38 -6.41 2.17
CA LEU A 10 -19.69 -6.02 3.40
C LEU A 10 -18.64 -4.94 3.14
N ALA A 11 -17.87 -5.05 2.05
CA ALA A 11 -16.88 -4.04 1.70
C ALA A 11 -17.50 -2.68 1.35
N CYS A 12 -18.65 -2.66 0.68
CA CYS A 12 -19.39 -1.43 0.39
C CYS A 12 -19.88 -0.77 1.69
N ASP A 13 -20.53 -1.51 2.58
CA ASP A 13 -20.99 -1.00 3.87
C ASP A 13 -19.83 -0.38 4.70
N LEU A 14 -18.69 -1.08 4.76
CA LEU A 14 -17.51 -0.58 5.48
C LEU A 14 -16.87 0.63 4.79
N PHE A 15 -16.97 0.73 3.47
CA PHE A 15 -16.44 1.85 2.70
C PHE A 15 -17.28 3.10 2.92
N GLU A 16 -18.60 3.00 2.81
CA GLU A 16 -19.55 4.09 3.04
C GLU A 16 -19.50 4.59 4.49
N ALA A 17 -19.37 3.68 5.46
CA ALA A 17 -19.20 4.03 6.86
C ALA A 17 -17.78 4.56 7.21
N HIS A 18 -16.91 4.74 6.21
CA HIS A 18 -15.53 5.21 6.37
C HIS A 18 -14.68 4.40 7.39
N VAL A 19 -14.97 3.11 7.58
CA VAL A 19 -14.24 2.24 8.52
C VAL A 19 -12.77 2.09 8.14
N ASP A 20 -11.86 2.34 9.08
CA ASP A 20 -10.42 2.14 8.85
C ASP A 20 -10.08 0.65 8.57
N PRO A 21 -9.48 0.31 7.41
CA PRO A 21 -9.04 -1.03 7.07
C PRO A 21 -8.08 -1.64 8.09
N ASN A 22 -7.34 -0.84 8.85
CA ASN A 22 -6.43 -1.32 9.88
C ASN A 22 -7.18 -1.79 11.14
N GLU A 23 -8.26 -1.11 11.52
CA GLU A 23 -9.12 -1.58 12.61
C GLU A 23 -9.90 -2.84 12.22
N ALA A 24 -10.43 -2.88 10.99
CA ALA A 24 -11.07 -4.09 10.46
C ALA A 24 -10.07 -5.27 10.40
N GLN A 25 -8.80 -5.03 10.09
CA GLN A 25 -7.76 -6.05 10.09
C GLN A 25 -7.48 -6.63 11.49
N LYS A 26 -7.53 -5.81 12.56
CA LYS A 26 -7.41 -6.30 13.95
C LYS A 26 -8.56 -7.22 14.31
N ALA A 27 -9.79 -6.87 13.93
CA ALA A 27 -10.95 -7.73 14.14
C ALA A 27 -10.84 -9.06 13.37
N LEU A 28 -10.35 -9.03 12.13
CA LEU A 28 -10.05 -10.26 11.37
C LEU A 28 -8.98 -11.12 12.06
N ALA A 29 -7.93 -10.50 12.60
CA ALA A 29 -6.88 -11.21 13.33
C ALA A 29 -7.47 -11.93 14.55
N TYR A 30 -8.31 -11.25 15.33
CA TYR A 30 -9.04 -11.85 16.45
C TYR A 30 -9.86 -13.07 16.01
N LEU A 31 -10.69 -12.92 14.98
CA LEU A 31 -11.51 -14.02 14.45
C LEU A 31 -10.68 -15.24 14.04
N ARG A 32 -9.50 -15.04 13.43
CA ARG A 32 -8.61 -16.12 12.99
C ARG A 32 -7.93 -16.86 14.14
N ILE A 33 -7.60 -16.14 15.21
CA ILE A 33 -6.97 -16.71 16.41
C ILE A 33 -8.00 -17.55 17.17
N HIS A 34 -9.18 -16.99 17.43
CA HIS A 34 -10.19 -17.64 18.26
C HIS A 34 -11.04 -18.66 17.51
N ARG A 35 -11.17 -18.53 16.19
CA ARG A 35 -11.95 -19.44 15.31
C ARG A 35 -13.37 -19.69 15.82
N ASP A 36 -13.97 -18.68 16.43
CA ASP A 36 -15.31 -18.73 17.01
C ASP A 36 -16.10 -17.48 16.61
N SER A 37 -17.24 -17.70 15.96
CA SER A 37 -18.16 -16.67 15.51
C SER A 37 -18.76 -15.89 16.69
N ALA A 38 -19.15 -16.57 17.77
CA ALA A 38 -19.74 -15.94 18.94
C ALA A 38 -18.71 -15.09 19.69
N ALA A 39 -17.50 -15.62 19.88
CA ALA A 39 -16.40 -14.88 20.49
C ALA A 39 -16.06 -13.60 19.70
N TYR A 40 -16.08 -13.67 18.36
CA TYR A 40 -15.86 -12.50 17.51
C TYR A 40 -16.91 -11.40 17.72
N PHE A 41 -18.20 -11.74 17.72
CA PHE A 41 -19.25 -10.74 17.95
C PHE A 41 -19.20 -10.19 19.38
N MET A 42 -18.89 -11.03 20.36
CA MET A 42 -18.68 -10.61 21.74
C MET A 42 -17.53 -9.61 21.85
N TYR A 43 -16.38 -9.91 21.23
CA TYR A 43 -15.22 -9.03 21.17
C TYR A 43 -15.56 -7.63 20.62
N LEU A 44 -16.27 -7.58 19.48
CA LEU A 44 -16.71 -6.31 18.90
C LEU A 44 -17.64 -5.54 19.84
N ARG A 45 -18.60 -6.22 20.48
CA ARG A 45 -19.52 -5.59 21.45
C ARG A 45 -18.78 -5.05 22.68
N THR A 46 -17.82 -5.81 23.22
CA THR A 46 -17.00 -5.36 24.35
C THR A 46 -16.23 -4.09 24.00
N ILE A 47 -15.65 -3.99 22.80
CA ILE A 47 -14.98 -2.75 22.38
C ILE A 47 -15.97 -1.58 22.26
N VAL A 48 -17.16 -1.81 21.71
CA VAL A 48 -18.17 -0.77 21.54
C VAL A 48 -18.71 -0.26 22.88
N ASN A 49 -18.88 -1.15 23.86
CA ASN A 49 -19.45 -0.82 25.16
C ASN A 49 -18.40 -0.27 26.14
N ASP A 50 -17.26 -0.96 26.27
CA ASP A 50 -16.28 -0.73 27.33
C ASP A 50 -14.98 -0.10 26.82
N GLY A 51 -14.78 -0.06 25.49
CA GLY A 51 -13.53 0.40 24.88
C GLY A 51 -13.19 1.87 25.15
N ARG A 52 -14.15 2.70 25.60
CA ARG A 52 -13.90 4.10 26.00
C ARG A 52 -12.88 4.23 27.14
N ALA A 53 -12.78 3.22 28.01
CA ALA A 53 -11.82 3.24 29.11
C ALA A 53 -10.37 3.06 28.66
N VAL A 54 -10.14 2.52 27.46
CA VAL A 54 -8.80 2.08 27.00
C VAL A 54 -8.39 2.77 25.68
N ILE A 55 -9.35 3.22 24.89
CA ILE A 55 -9.12 3.79 23.56
C ILE A 55 -9.08 5.32 23.66
N ARG A 56 -7.97 5.89 23.19
CA ARG A 56 -7.70 7.35 23.28
C ARG A 56 -8.53 8.20 22.32
N SER A 57 -9.11 7.59 21.27
CA SER A 57 -9.90 8.29 20.25
C SER A 57 -11.32 7.73 20.16
N ASN A 58 -12.31 8.63 20.25
CA ASN A 58 -13.71 8.27 19.99
C ASN A 58 -13.94 7.77 18.56
N GLN A 59 -13.09 8.15 17.61
CA GLN A 59 -13.19 7.73 16.21
C GLN A 59 -12.99 6.22 16.05
N THR A 60 -12.04 5.64 16.80
CA THR A 60 -11.77 4.20 16.78
C THR A 60 -13.01 3.43 17.24
N ILE A 61 -13.69 3.88 18.29
CA ILE A 61 -14.92 3.25 18.78
C ILE A 61 -16.03 3.31 17.72
N GLY A 62 -16.12 4.44 17.01
CA GLY A 62 -17.00 4.58 15.84
C GLY A 62 -16.75 3.50 14.80
N TYR A 63 -15.49 3.23 14.44
CA TYR A 63 -15.14 2.16 13.50
C TYR A 63 -15.59 0.78 13.97
N TYR A 64 -15.42 0.44 15.26
CA TYR A 64 -15.87 -0.86 15.78
C TYR A 64 -17.41 -0.97 15.83
N ARG A 65 -18.13 0.14 16.03
CA ARG A 65 -19.59 0.16 15.97
C ARG A 65 -20.09 -0.15 14.56
N GLU A 66 -19.54 0.52 13.56
CA GLU A 66 -19.90 0.29 12.16
C GLU A 66 -19.49 -1.10 11.69
N LEU A 67 -18.31 -1.56 12.10
CA LEU A 67 -17.83 -2.91 11.83
C LEU A 67 -18.74 -3.98 12.46
N LEU A 68 -19.20 -3.79 13.69
CA LEU A 68 -20.16 -4.69 14.34
C LEU A 68 -21.47 -4.74 13.55
N SER A 69 -22.05 -3.57 13.21
CA SER A 69 -23.31 -3.50 12.49
C SER A 69 -23.24 -4.18 11.12
N ALA A 70 -22.19 -3.91 10.34
CA ALA A 70 -21.99 -4.53 9.03
C ALA A 70 -21.71 -6.05 9.15
N SER A 71 -20.96 -6.47 10.17
CA SER A 71 -20.70 -7.89 10.43
C SER A 71 -21.98 -8.65 10.82
N GLU A 72 -22.85 -8.04 11.62
CA GLU A 72 -24.14 -8.65 11.99
C GLU A 72 -25.07 -8.80 10.78
N ARG A 73 -25.00 -7.89 9.80
CA ARG A 73 -25.77 -7.99 8.55
C ARG A 73 -25.25 -9.10 7.64
N HIS A 74 -23.94 -9.16 7.43
CA HIS A 74 -23.38 -9.99 6.35
C HIS A 74 -22.83 -11.33 6.83
N LEU A 75 -22.24 -11.38 8.01
CA LEU A 75 -21.50 -12.53 8.54
C LEU A 75 -22.31 -13.37 9.54
N ARG A 76 -23.49 -12.91 9.96
CA ARG A 76 -24.33 -13.67 10.88
C ARG A 76 -24.69 -15.03 10.27
N HIS A 77 -24.71 -16.07 11.11
CA HIS A 77 -24.97 -17.46 10.76
C HIS A 77 -23.91 -18.16 9.90
N MET A 78 -22.74 -17.55 9.70
CA MET A 78 -21.62 -18.22 9.04
C MET A 78 -20.77 -19.00 10.03
N ALA A 79 -20.18 -20.09 9.55
CA ALA A 79 -19.12 -20.78 10.27
C ALA A 79 -17.87 -19.88 10.37
N PRO A 80 -17.04 -20.02 11.42
CA PRO A 80 -15.91 -19.12 11.67
C PRO A 80 -14.92 -19.01 10.51
N HIS A 81 -14.64 -20.12 9.82
CA HIS A 81 -13.77 -20.11 8.65
C HIS A 81 -14.35 -19.29 7.49
N GLN A 82 -15.65 -19.42 7.22
CA GLN A 82 -16.34 -18.66 6.18
C GLN A 82 -16.41 -17.18 6.53
N MET A 83 -16.60 -16.84 7.82
CA MET A 83 -16.53 -15.45 8.28
C MET A 83 -15.14 -14.86 8.03
N ALA A 84 -14.08 -15.60 8.36
CA ALA A 84 -12.71 -15.13 8.19
C ALA A 84 -12.32 -14.96 6.72
N GLU A 85 -12.80 -15.83 5.83
CA GLU A 85 -12.63 -15.70 4.39
C GLU A 85 -13.41 -14.50 3.84
N THR A 86 -14.69 -14.38 4.19
CA THR A 86 -15.57 -13.30 3.72
C THR A 86 -15.06 -11.94 4.20
N LEU A 87 -14.74 -11.80 5.49
CA LEU A 87 -14.18 -10.58 6.06
C LEU A 87 -12.78 -10.27 5.48
N GLY A 88 -11.96 -11.29 5.24
CA GLY A 88 -10.66 -11.13 4.60
C GLY A 88 -10.75 -10.60 3.17
N TRP A 89 -11.72 -11.07 2.37
CA TRP A 89 -12.00 -10.52 1.05
C TRP A 89 -12.58 -9.12 1.12
N ALA A 90 -13.53 -8.87 2.03
CA ALA A 90 -14.12 -7.56 2.22
C ALA A 90 -13.09 -6.49 2.58
N ILE A 91 -12.11 -6.80 3.44
CA ILE A 91 -11.03 -5.88 3.80
C ILE A 91 -10.11 -5.59 2.61
N ARG A 92 -9.82 -6.58 1.76
CA ARG A 92 -9.05 -6.34 0.53
C ARG A 92 -9.80 -5.42 -0.42
N LEU A 93 -11.10 -5.66 -0.62
CA LEU A 93 -11.96 -4.81 -1.44
C LEU A 93 -12.08 -3.40 -0.86
N LEU A 94 -12.25 -3.24 0.45
CA LEU A 94 -12.28 -1.95 1.12
C LEU A 94 -11.00 -1.13 0.86
N ARG A 95 -9.83 -1.79 0.91
CA ARG A 95 -8.54 -1.16 0.57
C ARG A 95 -8.48 -0.76 -0.91
N TYR A 96 -8.93 -1.65 -1.80
CA TYR A 96 -9.00 -1.38 -3.23
C TYR A 96 -9.89 -0.16 -3.51
N TYR A 97 -11.10 -0.13 -2.94
CA TYR A 97 -12.03 0.98 -3.02
C TYR A 97 -11.30 2.28 -2.63
N ARG A 98 -10.72 2.37 -1.44
CA ARG A 98 -10.03 3.60 -0.99
C ARG A 98 -8.88 4.07 -1.88
N ALA A 99 -8.20 3.14 -2.55
CA ALA A 99 -7.05 3.42 -3.41
C ALA A 99 -7.45 3.87 -4.83
N VAL A 100 -8.57 3.39 -5.34
CA VAL A 100 -8.98 3.58 -6.74
C VAL A 100 -10.04 4.69 -6.86
N PRO A 101 -9.84 5.70 -7.75
CA PRO A 101 -10.83 6.74 -8.03
C PRO A 101 -12.18 6.16 -8.46
N ASP A 102 -13.28 6.83 -8.12
CA ASP A 102 -14.65 6.32 -8.37
C ASP A 102 -14.92 5.99 -9.85
N ALA A 103 -14.25 6.71 -10.77
CA ALA A 103 -14.33 6.48 -12.22
C ALA A 103 -13.90 5.06 -12.67
N GLU A 104 -12.96 4.43 -11.95
CA GLU A 104 -12.53 3.06 -12.25
C GLU A 104 -13.36 2.01 -11.50
N ARG A 105 -14.09 2.37 -10.43
CA ARG A 105 -14.98 1.45 -9.72
C ARG A 105 -16.24 1.09 -10.49
N SER A 106 -16.86 2.06 -11.17
CA SER A 106 -18.07 1.82 -11.97
C SER A 106 -17.85 0.81 -13.09
N ARG A 107 -16.60 0.65 -13.57
CA ARG A 107 -16.22 -0.38 -14.56
C ARG A 107 -16.20 -1.80 -13.99
N VAL A 108 -15.94 -1.96 -12.69
CA VAL A 108 -15.82 -3.28 -12.03
C VAL A 108 -17.18 -3.83 -11.60
N VAL A 109 -18.17 -2.97 -11.36
CA VAL A 109 -19.52 -3.36 -10.91
C VAL A 109 -20.48 -3.67 -12.08
N SER A 110 -20.11 -3.35 -13.31
CA SER A 110 -20.92 -3.71 -14.49
C SER A 110 -20.71 -5.19 -14.85
N PRO A 111 -21.76 -6.04 -14.83
CA PRO A 111 -21.67 -7.40 -15.33
C PRO A 111 -21.86 -7.35 -16.85
N VAL A 112 -20.84 -6.90 -17.59
CA VAL A 112 -20.90 -6.89 -19.07
C VAL A 112 -19.74 -7.69 -19.61
N GLY A 113 -20.09 -8.83 -20.21
CA GLY A 113 -19.38 -9.46 -21.32
C GLY A 113 -17.95 -9.89 -21.04
N ARG A 114 -17.76 -11.19 -20.76
CA ARG A 114 -16.51 -11.85 -21.13
C ARG A 114 -16.37 -11.74 -22.65
N GLU A 115 -15.66 -10.72 -23.15
CA GLU A 115 -15.08 -10.83 -24.48
C GLU A 115 -13.93 -11.83 -24.42
N PRO A 116 -13.88 -12.81 -25.35
CA PRO A 116 -12.78 -13.74 -25.45
C PRO A 116 -11.53 -12.99 -25.91
N PHE A 117 -10.45 -13.08 -25.13
CA PHE A 117 -9.12 -12.67 -25.54
C PHE A 117 -8.76 -13.32 -26.88
N PRO A 118 -8.32 -12.57 -27.91
CA PRO A 118 -7.69 -13.19 -29.07
C PRO A 118 -6.35 -13.79 -28.66
N PRO A 119 -5.95 -14.94 -29.24
CA PRO A 119 -4.73 -15.62 -28.87
C PRO A 119 -3.51 -14.78 -29.27
N ARG A 120 -2.63 -14.49 -28.29
CA ARG A 120 -1.31 -13.91 -28.55
C ARG A 120 -0.50 -14.87 -29.42
N ALA A 121 -0.31 -14.51 -30.68
CA ALA A 121 0.69 -15.12 -31.54
C ALA A 121 2.09 -14.89 -30.94
N ARG A 122 2.83 -15.99 -30.76
CA ARG A 122 4.25 -15.98 -30.42
C ARG A 122 5.02 -15.45 -31.62
N THR A 123 5.68 -14.31 -31.49
CA THR A 123 6.79 -13.94 -32.36
C THR A 123 8.10 -14.20 -31.64
N THR A 124 8.86 -15.11 -32.23
CA THR A 124 10.26 -15.45 -31.94
C THR A 124 11.19 -14.24 -32.10
N PRO A 125 12.36 -14.24 -31.42
CA PRO A 125 13.38 -13.21 -31.61
C PRO A 125 14.29 -13.55 -32.81
N PRO A 126 14.81 -12.57 -33.56
CA PRO A 126 15.98 -12.78 -34.40
C PRO A 126 17.25 -12.34 -33.69
N VAL A 127 18.23 -13.24 -33.74
CA VAL A 127 19.60 -13.10 -33.28
C VAL A 127 20.47 -12.41 -34.35
N ALA A 128 21.34 -11.52 -33.86
CA ALA A 128 22.65 -11.10 -34.36
C ALA A 128 22.81 -10.33 -35.69
N ARG A 129 23.41 -9.13 -35.58
CA ARG A 129 24.66 -8.82 -36.29
C ARG A 129 25.48 -7.76 -35.55
N GLN A 130 26.75 -8.11 -35.30
CA GLN A 130 27.82 -7.26 -34.79
C GLN A 130 28.30 -6.30 -35.91
N GLN A 131 28.61 -5.03 -35.62
CA GLN A 131 29.95 -4.37 -35.54
C GLN A 131 29.90 -3.07 -36.40
N PRO A 132 30.84 -2.10 -36.33
CA PRO A 132 31.91 -1.82 -35.36
C PRO A 132 31.96 -0.35 -34.85
N VAL A 133 32.92 -0.10 -33.95
CA VAL A 133 33.40 1.17 -33.37
C VAL A 133 33.64 2.32 -34.36
N ARG A 134 33.25 3.55 -33.97
CA ARG A 134 34.00 4.79 -34.29
C ARG A 134 33.78 5.86 -33.22
N SER A 135 34.86 6.21 -32.54
CA SER A 135 35.00 7.36 -31.67
C SER A 135 34.95 8.65 -32.49
N THR A 136 34.15 9.63 -32.07
CA THR A 136 34.48 11.05 -32.32
C THR A 136 34.15 11.87 -31.08
N GLN A 137 35.12 12.69 -30.72
CA GLN A 137 35.20 13.64 -29.62
C GLN A 137 34.04 14.63 -29.53
N THR A 138 33.72 14.96 -28.26
CA THR A 138 33.54 16.32 -27.72
C THR A 138 32.58 17.26 -28.44
N ILE A 139 31.38 17.42 -27.84
CA ILE A 139 30.82 18.75 -27.60
C ILE A 139 30.45 18.84 -26.13
N ILE A 140 31.18 19.70 -25.43
CA ILE A 140 30.83 20.26 -24.14
C ILE A 140 29.54 21.06 -24.38
N ALA A 141 28.42 20.55 -23.86
CA ALA A 141 27.21 21.32 -23.69
C ALA A 141 26.74 21.07 -22.26
N GLU A 142 27.23 21.92 -21.37
CA GLU A 142 26.62 22.19 -20.08
C GLU A 142 25.12 22.49 -20.28
N PRO A 143 24.20 21.70 -19.71
CA PRO A 143 22.86 22.18 -19.49
C PRO A 143 22.85 22.89 -18.13
N ALA A 144 22.66 24.19 -18.21
CA ALA A 144 22.18 25.06 -17.13
C ALA A 144 21.02 24.39 -16.34
N PRO A 145 20.84 24.78 -15.07
CA PRO A 145 20.30 23.92 -14.03
C PRO A 145 18.83 23.57 -14.30
N ALA A 146 18.59 22.35 -14.75
CA ALA A 146 17.25 21.79 -14.73
C ALA A 146 16.81 21.72 -13.27
N GLY A 147 15.72 22.42 -12.96
CA GLY A 147 15.10 22.37 -11.65
C GLY A 147 14.89 20.93 -11.17
N PRO A 148 14.75 20.73 -9.85
CA PRO A 148 14.79 19.41 -9.23
C PRO A 148 13.76 18.49 -9.91
N THR A 149 14.28 17.50 -10.63
CA THR A 149 13.47 16.52 -11.36
C THR A 149 13.40 15.28 -10.49
N VAL A 150 12.18 14.79 -10.23
CA VAL A 150 11.98 13.68 -9.28
C VAL A 150 12.72 12.45 -9.84
N PRO A 151 13.58 11.78 -9.06
CA PRO A 151 14.36 10.66 -9.57
C PRO A 151 13.46 9.54 -10.10
N ALA A 152 13.75 9.06 -11.32
CA ALA A 152 13.03 7.96 -11.94
C ALA A 152 13.26 6.63 -11.19
N ILE A 153 12.33 5.68 -11.35
CA ILE A 153 12.45 4.33 -10.79
C ILE A 153 13.71 3.66 -11.35
N GLY A 154 14.55 3.10 -10.47
CA GLY A 154 15.87 2.54 -10.78
C GLY A 154 17.02 3.54 -10.69
N ALA A 155 16.77 4.83 -10.49
CA ALA A 155 17.82 5.81 -10.26
C ALA A 155 18.45 5.62 -8.86
N THR A 156 19.77 5.66 -8.80
CA THR A 156 20.50 5.72 -7.53
C THR A 156 20.91 7.14 -7.21
N PHE A 157 20.69 7.59 -5.98
CA PHE A 157 21.16 8.88 -5.49
C PHE A 157 21.68 8.76 -4.05
N THR A 158 22.42 9.77 -3.61
CA THR A 158 22.87 9.88 -2.23
C THR A 158 22.02 10.93 -1.53
N GLY A 159 21.19 10.51 -0.58
CA GLY A 159 20.35 11.41 0.21
C GLY A 159 20.86 11.52 1.65
N LYS A 160 20.47 12.59 2.35
CA LYS A 160 20.75 12.75 3.78
C LYS A 160 19.62 12.11 4.58
N VAL A 161 19.95 11.33 5.60
CA VAL A 161 18.93 10.75 6.49
C VAL A 161 18.35 11.87 7.36
N ALA A 162 17.07 12.16 7.17
CA ALA A 162 16.35 13.19 7.92
C ALA A 162 15.87 12.66 9.28
N ALA A 163 15.30 11.46 9.30
CA ALA A 163 14.80 10.81 10.50
C ALA A 163 14.95 9.28 10.42
N VAL A 164 15.07 8.63 11.57
CA VAL A 164 15.16 7.17 11.70
C VAL A 164 14.16 6.72 12.74
N ASP A 165 13.20 5.90 12.34
CA ASP A 165 12.23 5.25 13.21
C ASP A 165 12.46 3.72 13.22
N GLU A 166 11.78 3.01 14.11
CA GLU A 166 11.83 1.54 14.18
C GLU A 166 11.29 0.87 12.91
N GLN A 167 10.38 1.53 12.18
CA GLN A 167 9.73 0.97 10.99
C GLN A 167 10.29 1.48 9.66
N ALA A 168 10.94 2.65 9.64
CA ALA A 168 11.43 3.26 8.42
C ALA A 168 12.55 4.28 8.65
N VAL A 169 13.37 4.48 7.63
CA VAL A 169 14.37 5.54 7.54
C VAL A 169 13.89 6.56 6.51
N GLN A 170 13.78 7.82 6.94
CA GLN A 170 13.43 8.94 6.08
C GLN A 170 14.70 9.56 5.51
N VAL A 171 14.73 9.71 4.19
CA VAL A 171 15.88 10.21 3.43
C VAL A 171 15.43 11.42 2.63
N ASN A 172 16.11 12.54 2.85
CA ASN A 172 15.93 13.75 2.09
C ASN A 172 16.49 13.57 0.67
N VAL A 173 15.67 13.91 -0.32
CA VAL A 173 15.99 13.81 -1.74
C VAL A 173 16.66 15.11 -2.19
N PRO A 174 17.90 15.07 -2.70
CA PRO A 174 18.62 16.28 -3.11
C PRO A 174 17.80 17.14 -4.07
N GLY A 175 17.68 18.43 -3.77
CA GLY A 175 16.96 19.39 -4.59
C GLY A 175 15.47 19.52 -4.27
N PHE A 176 14.92 18.72 -3.36
CA PHE A 176 13.51 18.81 -2.97
C PHE A 176 13.34 19.13 -1.48
N ASP A 177 12.25 19.84 -1.19
CA ASP A 177 11.81 20.08 0.18
C ASP A 177 11.16 18.81 0.76
N GLU A 178 11.41 18.52 2.04
CA GLU A 178 10.90 17.33 2.74
C GLU A 178 9.37 17.30 2.78
N GLU A 179 8.74 18.48 2.75
CA GLU A 179 7.29 18.63 2.69
C GLU A 179 6.70 18.23 1.32
N LYS A 180 7.49 18.38 0.25
CA LYS A 180 7.07 18.08 -1.13
C LYS A 180 7.50 16.69 -1.57
N VAL A 181 8.71 16.25 -1.22
CA VAL A 181 9.26 14.94 -1.58
C VAL A 181 10.01 14.32 -0.41
N VAL A 182 9.63 13.11 -0.01
CA VAL A 182 10.33 12.35 1.02
C VAL A 182 10.68 10.96 0.54
N GLY A 183 11.95 10.58 0.72
CA GLY A 183 12.41 9.22 0.53
C GLY A 183 12.11 8.38 1.77
N ILE A 184 11.49 7.22 1.61
CA ILE A 184 11.21 6.28 2.70
C ILE A 184 11.84 4.94 2.36
N MET A 185 12.68 4.47 3.27
CA MET A 185 13.28 3.14 3.23
C MET A 185 12.70 2.33 4.38
N LYS A 186 11.91 1.30 4.08
CA LYS A 186 11.28 0.44 5.11
C LYS A 186 12.34 -0.44 5.77
N ALA A 187 12.19 -0.73 7.06
CA ALA A 187 13.13 -1.60 7.78
C ALA A 187 13.31 -2.98 7.09
N ASP A 188 12.23 -3.51 6.49
CA ASP A 188 12.21 -4.82 5.81
C ASP A 188 13.08 -4.89 4.54
N VAL A 189 13.31 -3.76 3.87
CA VAL A 189 14.17 -3.69 2.67
C VAL A 189 15.63 -3.36 3.00
N VAL A 190 15.96 -3.20 4.29
CA VAL A 190 17.31 -2.89 4.76
C VAL A 190 18.00 -4.15 5.30
N PRO A 191 19.10 -4.62 4.68
CA PRO A 191 19.86 -5.75 5.19
C PRO A 191 20.50 -5.42 6.55
N GLY A 192 19.96 -6.01 7.63
CA GLY A 192 20.39 -5.77 9.00
C GLY A 192 19.64 -4.65 9.74
N GLY A 193 18.48 -4.23 9.24
CA GLY A 193 17.59 -3.27 9.89
C GLY A 193 18.08 -1.82 9.88
N THR A 194 17.33 -0.93 10.55
CA THR A 194 17.57 0.52 10.54
C THR A 194 18.80 0.95 11.36
N ALA A 195 19.41 0.04 12.13
CA ALA A 195 20.55 0.30 13.01
C ALA A 195 21.80 0.87 12.32
N LYS A 196 21.93 0.70 10.99
CA LYS A 196 23.04 1.24 10.18
C LYS A 196 22.86 2.71 9.80
N TYR A 197 21.67 3.29 10.02
CA TYR A 197 21.34 4.65 9.65
C TYR A 197 21.18 5.52 10.89
N ARG A 198 21.70 6.74 10.82
CA ARG A 198 21.54 7.76 11.85
C ARG A 198 21.13 9.06 11.17
N ALA A 199 20.30 9.86 11.84
CA ALA A 199 19.97 11.20 11.37
C ALA A 199 21.26 11.99 11.08
N GLY A 200 21.31 12.65 9.92
CA GLY A 200 22.48 13.38 9.44
C GLY A 200 23.47 12.58 8.58
N ASN A 201 23.42 11.24 8.57
CA ASN A 201 24.30 10.43 7.71
C ASN A 201 23.85 10.46 6.24
N ALA A 202 24.81 10.37 5.33
CA ALA A 202 24.54 10.16 3.92
C ALA A 202 24.21 8.68 3.64
N ALA A 203 23.12 8.42 2.94
CA ALA A 203 22.69 7.10 2.53
C ALA A 203 22.64 7.03 0.99
N ARG A 204 23.35 6.06 0.41
CA ARG A 204 23.22 5.72 -1.02
C ARG A 204 22.02 4.81 -1.20
N VAL A 205 21.04 5.29 -1.95
CA VAL A 205 19.73 4.67 -2.08
C VAL A 205 19.35 4.54 -3.55
N GLU A 206 18.58 3.50 -3.86
CA GLU A 206 17.99 3.26 -5.17
C GLU A 206 16.48 3.42 -5.08
N VAL A 207 15.90 4.14 -6.03
CA VAL A 207 14.44 4.32 -6.12
C VAL A 207 13.79 3.04 -6.61
N ILE A 208 12.93 2.46 -5.78
CA ILE A 208 12.13 1.28 -6.13
C ILE A 208 10.69 1.64 -6.51
N GLY A 209 10.21 2.81 -6.09
CA GLY A 209 8.87 3.27 -6.42
C GLY A 209 8.69 4.75 -6.13
N VAL A 210 7.79 5.39 -6.86
CA VAL A 210 7.39 6.78 -6.63
C VAL A 210 5.86 6.78 -6.52
N ARG A 211 5.33 7.36 -5.45
CA ARG A 211 3.88 7.52 -5.27
C ARG A 211 3.56 8.93 -4.82
N THR A 212 2.56 9.54 -5.42
CA THR A 212 2.06 10.87 -5.01
C THR A 212 0.84 10.67 -4.11
N LEU A 213 0.86 11.30 -2.94
CA LEU A 213 -0.25 11.29 -2.00
C LEU A 213 -1.31 12.33 -2.41
N LYS A 214 -2.53 12.18 -1.89
CA LYS A 214 -3.67 13.06 -2.19
C LYS A 214 -3.44 14.52 -1.75
N ASN A 215 -2.47 14.78 -0.88
CA ASN A 215 -2.05 16.11 -0.45
C ASN A 215 -0.97 16.74 -1.34
N GLY A 216 -0.62 16.11 -2.48
CA GLY A 216 0.42 16.58 -3.40
C GLY A 216 1.85 16.24 -2.97
N ARG A 217 2.05 15.59 -1.81
CA ARG A 217 3.37 15.13 -1.36
C ARG A 217 3.79 13.86 -2.10
N THR A 218 4.99 13.84 -2.63
CA THR A 218 5.57 12.69 -3.31
C THR A 218 6.38 11.85 -2.32
N VAL A 219 6.05 10.58 -2.19
CA VAL A 219 6.80 9.61 -1.39
C VAL A 219 7.56 8.71 -2.35
N ILE A 220 8.89 8.68 -2.18
CA ILE A 220 9.77 7.82 -2.94
C ILE A 220 10.10 6.61 -2.07
N GLU A 221 9.76 5.41 -2.51
CA GLU A 221 10.20 4.18 -1.85
C GLU A 221 11.65 3.88 -2.27
N LEU A 222 12.49 3.59 -1.28
CA LEU A 222 13.93 3.43 -1.43
C LEU A 222 14.40 2.07 -0.91
N LYS A 223 15.44 1.53 -1.55
CA LYS A 223 16.24 0.42 -1.00
C LYS A 223 17.72 0.82 -0.92
N PRO A 224 18.54 0.19 -0.05
CA PRO A 224 19.98 0.38 -0.06
C PRO A 224 20.57 -0.04 -1.41
N ALA A 225 21.35 0.84 -2.04
CA ALA A 225 22.09 0.46 -3.24
C ALA A 225 23.31 -0.40 -2.86
N PRO A 226 23.67 -1.43 -3.65
CA PRO A 226 24.86 -2.23 -3.39
C PRO A 226 26.13 -1.35 -3.40
N LYS A 227 27.05 -1.61 -2.46
CA LYS A 227 28.41 -1.04 -2.53
C LYS A 227 29.11 -1.67 -3.74
N LYS A 228 29.65 -0.83 -4.63
CA LYS A 228 30.65 -1.26 -5.60
C LYS A 228 31.96 -1.59 -4.89
#